data_AF-A0A521D4I5-F1
#
_entry.id   AF-A0A521D4I5-F1
#
_cell.length_a   1.000
_cell.length_b   1.000
_cell.length_c   1.000
_cell.angle_alpha   90.00
_cell.angle_beta   90.00
_cell.angle_gamma   90.00
#
_symmetry.space_group_name_H-M   'P 1'
#
loop_
_entity.id
_entity.type
_entity.pdbx_description
1 polymer ?
#
loop_
_entity_poly.entity_id
_entity_poly.type
_entity_poly.pdbx_seq_one_letter_code
_entity_poly.pdbx_strand_id
1 'polypeptide(L)'
;MIEQEEYTKENAVRIEIDASFHYIKSGLLILKKEKNINYNRHITLQLLASGFERILKILLLLRHKHWNGTFPETEGKKNYFSSFGNGHAIEELLEALVKYSNKQESMQQNQMVVEGLLFLESDKQFREFISIITEFAKYGRYYYVDTVVKADHQGVNPFEKFEDFLDSFYNESEQRTYLEEDELAITKAIGCIEKGAAEIARFFTHGLGEMGKTFYSDFAGYLLLKDENLGKMEYAEKKVSISETYQPLDSRSARFLAVKLTSKSNSLVEENYPSWPFKVKKVKVYFVGGINYLVEIDRKMFALTGRTGHNYKVPVYLKSDKLKPKGYANFLLEEAQKLNKNHKNQ
;
A
#
# COMPACT_ATOMS: atom_id res chain seq x y z
N MET A 1 -20.94 -23.74 1.58
CA MET A 1 -19.60 -24.31 1.34
C MET A 1 -18.96 -23.69 0.10
N ILE A 2 -19.60 -23.74 -1.08
CA ILE A 2 -19.13 -23.06 -2.31
C ILE A 2 -18.96 -21.53 -2.13
N GLU A 3 -19.95 -20.84 -1.56
CA GLU A 3 -19.85 -19.38 -1.31
C GLU A 3 -18.71 -18.98 -0.36
N GLN A 4 -18.40 -19.83 0.62
CA GLN A 4 -17.35 -19.56 1.61
C GLN A 4 -15.95 -19.77 1.02
N GLU A 5 -15.81 -20.74 0.10
CA GLU A 5 -14.58 -20.95 -0.65
C GLU A 5 -14.31 -19.79 -1.62
N GLU A 6 -15.34 -19.34 -2.34
CA GLU A 6 -15.22 -18.21 -3.28
C GLU A 6 -14.84 -16.91 -2.56
N TYR A 7 -15.49 -16.63 -1.43
CA TYR A 7 -15.13 -15.50 -0.57
C TYR A 7 -13.67 -15.56 -0.10
N THR A 8 -13.19 -16.76 0.23
CA THR A 8 -11.80 -16.96 0.67
C THR A 8 -10.81 -16.65 -0.47
N LYS A 9 -11.11 -17.09 -1.69
CA LYS A 9 -10.28 -16.81 -2.89
C LYS A 9 -10.25 -15.32 -3.22
N GLU A 10 -11.39 -14.64 -3.16
CA GLU A 10 -11.46 -13.18 -3.40
C GLU A 10 -10.71 -12.37 -2.35
N ASN A 11 -10.80 -12.76 -1.07
CA ASN A 11 -10.04 -12.15 0.00
C ASN A 11 -8.52 -12.37 -0.18
N ALA A 12 -8.10 -13.55 -0.63
CA ALA A 12 -6.70 -13.84 -0.94
C ALA A 12 -6.18 -12.97 -2.10
N VAL A 13 -6.98 -12.77 -3.15
CA VAL A 13 -6.65 -11.83 -4.23
C VAL A 13 -6.42 -10.42 -3.68
N ARG A 14 -7.32 -9.92 -2.82
CA ARG A 14 -7.18 -8.59 -2.23
C ARG A 14 -5.88 -8.43 -1.45
N ILE A 15 -5.55 -9.42 -0.62
CA ILE A 15 -4.31 -9.44 0.16
C ILE A 15 -3.08 -9.43 -0.75
N GLU A 16 -3.09 -10.20 -1.84
CA GLU A 16 -1.97 -10.25 -2.78
C GLU A 16 -1.81 -8.97 -3.60
N ILE A 17 -2.90 -8.31 -3.99
CA ILE A 17 -2.85 -6.98 -4.63
C ILE A 17 -2.22 -5.97 -3.67
N ASP A 18 -2.75 -5.85 -2.45
CA ASP A 18 -2.22 -4.93 -1.44
C ASP A 18 -0.73 -5.20 -1.16
N ALA A 19 -0.36 -6.47 -0.96
CA ALA A 19 1.02 -6.86 -0.73
C ALA A 19 1.93 -6.49 -1.91
N SER A 20 1.51 -6.77 -3.14
CA SER A 20 2.32 -6.51 -4.34
C SER A 20 2.68 -5.03 -4.51
N PHE A 21 1.71 -4.12 -4.36
CA PHE A 21 1.97 -2.69 -4.41
C PHE A 21 2.77 -2.19 -3.21
N HIS A 22 2.60 -2.78 -2.02
CA HIS A 22 3.47 -2.51 -0.88
C HIS A 22 4.93 -2.93 -1.12
N TYR A 23 5.16 -4.06 -1.77
CA TYR A 23 6.49 -4.52 -2.18
C TYR A 23 7.13 -3.54 -3.15
N ILE A 24 6.42 -3.15 -4.22
CA ILE A 24 6.92 -2.17 -5.20
C ILE A 24 7.26 -0.85 -4.50
N LYS A 25 6.32 -0.30 -3.74
CA LYS A 25 6.51 0.94 -2.98
C LYS A 25 7.72 0.89 -2.06
N SER A 26 7.89 -0.21 -1.33
CA SER A 26 8.99 -0.37 -0.37
C SER A 26 10.34 -0.47 -1.08
N GLY A 27 10.40 -1.20 -2.20
CA GLY A 27 11.61 -1.27 -3.04
C GLY A 27 12.02 0.10 -3.56
N LEU A 28 11.07 0.87 -4.11
CA LEU A 28 11.33 2.23 -4.60
C LEU A 28 11.74 3.20 -3.48
N LEU A 29 11.17 3.08 -2.28
CA LEU A 29 11.56 3.89 -1.12
C LEU A 29 12.99 3.60 -0.65
N ILE A 30 13.44 2.34 -0.71
CA ILE A 30 14.82 1.98 -0.38
C ILE A 30 15.75 2.54 -1.46
N LEU A 31 15.42 2.32 -2.74
CA LEU A 31 16.17 2.86 -3.87
C LEU A 31 16.36 4.38 -3.77
N LYS A 32 15.30 5.13 -3.44
CA LYS A 32 15.36 6.59 -3.26
C LYS A 32 16.26 7.04 -2.10
N LYS A 33 16.38 6.23 -1.04
CA LYS A 33 17.21 6.56 0.14
C LYS A 33 18.68 6.29 -0.11
N GLU A 34 18.97 5.31 -0.94
CA GLU A 34 20.31 4.90 -1.32
C GLU A 34 20.84 5.84 -2.42
N LYS A 35 21.34 7.02 -2.02
CA LYS A 35 21.80 8.13 -2.88
C LYS A 35 23.02 7.85 -3.77
N ASN A 36 23.55 6.63 -3.78
CA ASN A 36 24.72 6.25 -4.57
C ASN A 36 24.40 5.00 -5.36
N ILE A 37 24.74 4.94 -6.64
CA ILE A 37 24.40 3.81 -7.51
C ILE A 37 25.04 2.47 -7.06
N ASN A 38 26.26 2.48 -6.49
CA ASN A 38 27.11 1.32 -6.17
C ASN A 38 26.78 0.58 -4.86
N TYR A 39 25.54 0.67 -4.36
CA TYR A 39 25.12 -0.07 -3.17
C TYR A 39 24.63 -1.47 -3.55
N ASN A 40 24.85 -2.46 -2.67
CA ASN A 40 24.27 -3.79 -2.84
C ASN A 40 22.73 -3.71 -2.80
N ARG A 41 22.09 -3.85 -3.96
CA ARG A 41 20.63 -3.70 -4.15
C ARG A 41 19.82 -4.97 -3.91
N HIS A 42 20.34 -5.95 -3.17
CA HIS A 42 19.62 -7.21 -2.89
C HIS A 42 18.20 -6.99 -2.39
N ILE A 43 18.04 -6.15 -1.36
CA ILE A 43 16.71 -5.89 -0.78
C ILE A 43 15.81 -5.20 -1.81
N THR A 44 16.32 -4.20 -2.53
CA THR A 44 15.57 -3.46 -3.56
C THR A 44 15.08 -4.40 -4.65
N LEU A 45 15.98 -5.20 -5.25
CA LEU A 45 15.63 -6.17 -6.29
C LEU A 45 14.68 -7.26 -5.79
N GLN A 46 14.86 -7.75 -4.56
CA GLN A 46 13.97 -8.73 -3.95
C GLN A 46 12.54 -8.19 -3.80
N LEU A 47 12.39 -6.96 -3.33
CA LEU A 47 11.09 -6.32 -3.15
C LEU A 47 10.43 -6.04 -4.51
N LEU A 48 11.17 -5.46 -5.47
CA LEU A 48 10.64 -5.16 -6.80
C LEU A 48 10.24 -6.44 -7.55
N ALA A 49 11.13 -7.43 -7.62
CA ALA A 49 10.84 -8.72 -8.26
C ALA A 49 9.61 -9.40 -7.64
N SER A 50 9.52 -9.44 -6.31
CA SER A 50 8.38 -10.03 -5.60
C SER A 50 7.07 -9.27 -5.88
N GLY A 51 7.13 -7.94 -5.92
CA GLY A 51 5.96 -7.09 -6.19
C GLY A 51 5.42 -7.29 -7.60
N PHE A 52 6.28 -7.15 -8.62
CA PHE A 52 5.89 -7.35 -10.02
C PHE A 52 5.45 -8.79 -10.31
N GLU A 53 6.14 -9.80 -9.79
CA GLU A 53 5.74 -11.20 -9.97
C GLU A 53 4.33 -11.46 -9.42
N ARG A 54 4.06 -11.01 -8.19
CA ARG A 54 2.75 -11.21 -7.53
C ARG A 54 1.61 -10.53 -8.29
N ILE A 55 1.77 -9.25 -8.65
CA ILE A 55 0.68 -8.53 -9.32
C ILE A 55 0.36 -9.12 -10.70
N LEU A 56 1.37 -9.52 -11.47
CA LEU A 56 1.16 -10.15 -12.78
C LEU A 56 0.49 -11.52 -12.65
N LYS A 57 0.89 -12.33 -11.66
CA LYS A 57 0.22 -13.60 -11.35
C LYS A 57 -1.25 -13.39 -11.00
N ILE A 58 -1.56 -12.43 -10.13
CA ILE A 58 -2.94 -12.13 -9.76
C ILE A 58 -3.76 -11.67 -10.96
N LEU A 59 -3.22 -10.79 -11.80
CA LEU A 59 -3.89 -10.35 -13.03
C LEU A 59 -4.19 -11.52 -13.97
N LEU A 60 -3.28 -12.49 -14.10
CA LEU A 60 -3.51 -13.70 -14.91
C LEU A 60 -4.57 -14.64 -14.30
N LEU A 61 -4.63 -14.76 -12.97
CA LEU A 61 -5.68 -15.52 -12.29
C LEU A 61 -7.04 -14.85 -12.44
N LEU A 62 -7.11 -13.53 -12.30
CA LEU A 62 -8.32 -12.76 -12.53
C LEU A 62 -8.77 -12.84 -13.98
N ARG A 63 -7.84 -12.78 -14.94
CA ARG A 63 -8.13 -13.01 -16.37
C ARG A 63 -8.75 -14.39 -16.58
N HIS A 64 -8.19 -15.43 -15.97
CA HIS A 64 -8.73 -16.78 -16.07
C HIS A 64 -10.15 -16.87 -15.49
N LYS A 65 -10.37 -16.30 -14.30
CA LYS A 65 -11.71 -16.24 -13.67
C LYS A 65 -12.70 -15.45 -14.52
N HIS A 66 -12.29 -14.34 -15.11
CA HIS A 66 -13.13 -13.54 -15.99
C HIS A 66 -13.65 -14.35 -17.20
N TRP A 67 -12.80 -15.22 -17.77
CA TRP A 67 -13.15 -16.00 -18.95
C TRP A 67 -13.91 -17.30 -18.66
N ASN A 68 -13.51 -18.00 -17.58
CA ASN A 68 -14.01 -19.33 -17.27
C ASN A 68 -15.04 -19.35 -16.13
N GLY A 69 -15.32 -18.20 -15.53
CA GLY A 69 -16.20 -18.05 -14.37
C GLY A 69 -15.60 -18.53 -13.05
N THR A 70 -14.44 -19.19 -13.07
CA THR A 70 -13.79 -19.83 -11.91
C THR A 70 -12.29 -19.61 -11.92
N PHE A 71 -11.67 -19.59 -10.73
CA PHE A 71 -10.21 -19.63 -10.63
C PHE A 71 -9.65 -20.98 -11.09
N PRO A 72 -8.42 -21.03 -11.63
CA PRO A 72 -7.86 -22.28 -12.10
C PRO A 72 -7.70 -23.30 -10.96
N GLU A 73 -8.14 -24.52 -11.18
CA GLU A 73 -7.89 -25.65 -10.28
C GLU A 73 -6.58 -26.35 -10.65
N THR A 74 -5.84 -26.81 -9.65
CA THR A 74 -4.62 -27.60 -9.87
C THR A 74 -4.97 -29.08 -9.97
N GLU A 75 -5.64 -29.47 -11.04
CA GLU A 75 -5.84 -30.89 -11.34
C GLU A 75 -4.49 -31.54 -11.72
N GLY A 76 -4.00 -32.47 -10.91
CA GLY A 76 -2.98 -33.44 -11.35
C GLY A 76 -1.50 -33.01 -11.32
N LYS A 77 -1.09 -32.12 -10.39
CA LYS A 77 0.33 -31.83 -9.99
C LYS A 77 1.13 -30.78 -10.78
N LYS A 78 0.58 -30.08 -11.78
CA LYS A 78 1.27 -28.93 -12.39
C LYS A 78 0.70 -27.62 -11.84
N ASN A 79 1.56 -26.82 -11.19
CA ASN A 79 1.26 -25.45 -10.78
C ASN A 79 0.74 -24.66 -12.01
N TYR A 80 -0.33 -23.86 -11.87
CA TYR A 80 -0.87 -23.01 -12.94
C TYR A 80 0.21 -22.17 -13.63
N PHE A 81 1.24 -21.76 -12.88
CA PHE A 81 2.35 -20.97 -13.41
C PHE A 81 3.55 -21.80 -13.90
N SER A 82 3.43 -23.12 -14.04
CA SER A 82 4.52 -23.98 -14.52
C SER A 82 5.00 -23.62 -15.93
N SER A 83 4.12 -23.12 -16.80
CA SER A 83 4.48 -22.63 -18.13
C SER A 83 5.28 -21.32 -18.12
N PHE A 84 5.41 -20.67 -16.96
CA PHE A 84 6.11 -19.40 -16.78
C PHE A 84 7.33 -19.60 -15.87
N GLY A 85 8.21 -20.55 -16.20
CA GLY A 85 9.41 -20.85 -15.40
C GLY A 85 9.07 -21.15 -13.93
N ASN A 86 8.05 -21.98 -13.69
CA ASN A 86 7.50 -22.26 -12.36
C ASN A 86 6.95 -21.03 -11.61
N GLY A 87 6.66 -19.95 -12.33
CA GLY A 87 6.12 -18.71 -11.84
C GLY A 87 7.15 -17.63 -11.55
N HIS A 88 8.43 -17.81 -11.87
CA HIS A 88 9.47 -16.79 -11.66
C HIS A 88 9.82 -16.00 -12.94
N ALA A 89 9.12 -16.29 -14.03
CA ALA A 89 9.36 -15.73 -15.35
C ALA A 89 8.53 -14.45 -15.54
N ILE A 90 8.93 -13.36 -14.86
CA ILE A 90 8.18 -12.09 -14.77
C ILE A 90 7.96 -11.48 -16.16
N GLU A 91 8.98 -11.48 -17.00
CA GLU A 91 8.90 -11.02 -18.39
C GLU A 91 7.82 -11.78 -19.18
N GLU A 92 7.82 -13.11 -19.09
CA GLU A 92 6.85 -13.97 -19.77
C GLU A 92 5.42 -13.80 -19.21
N LEU A 93 5.27 -13.51 -17.91
CA LEU A 93 3.98 -13.17 -17.31
C LEU A 93 3.44 -11.84 -17.85
N LEU A 94 4.29 -10.81 -17.97
CA LEU A 94 3.93 -9.51 -18.52
C LEU A 94 3.53 -9.63 -19.99
N GLU A 95 4.31 -10.33 -20.81
CA GLU A 95 4.01 -10.55 -22.22
C GLU A 95 2.66 -11.26 -22.42
N ALA A 96 2.36 -12.26 -21.58
CA ALA A 96 1.08 -12.95 -21.64
C ALA A 96 -0.12 -12.03 -21.32
N LEU A 97 0.08 -11.02 -20.47
CA LEU A 97 -0.93 -10.00 -20.18
C LEU A 97 -1.05 -8.97 -21.31
N VAL A 98 0.07 -8.41 -21.78
CA VAL A 98 0.08 -7.43 -22.88
C VAL A 98 -0.54 -8.03 -24.15
N LYS A 99 -0.13 -9.25 -24.53
CA LYS A 99 -0.69 -9.97 -25.69
C LYS A 99 -2.19 -10.22 -25.56
N TYR A 100 -2.67 -10.45 -24.34
CA TYR A 100 -4.10 -10.58 -24.08
C TYR A 100 -4.81 -9.24 -24.28
N SER A 101 -4.29 -8.17 -23.69
CA SER A 101 -4.87 -6.83 -23.73
C SER A 101 -4.88 -6.21 -25.12
N ASN A 102 -3.86 -6.48 -25.94
CA ASN A 102 -3.83 -6.09 -27.36
C ASN A 102 -4.97 -6.71 -28.19
N LYS A 103 -5.61 -7.79 -27.69
CA LYS A 103 -6.77 -8.42 -28.33
C LYS A 103 -8.11 -7.97 -27.79
N GLN A 104 -8.15 -7.22 -26.68
CA GLN A 104 -9.39 -6.78 -26.05
C GLN A 104 -9.83 -5.44 -26.62
N GLU A 105 -10.96 -5.41 -27.32
CA GLU A 105 -11.51 -4.19 -27.94
C GLU A 105 -11.67 -3.06 -26.92
N SER A 106 -12.15 -3.37 -25.71
CA SER A 106 -12.33 -2.40 -24.62
C SER A 106 -11.04 -1.68 -24.20
N MET A 107 -9.88 -2.32 -24.37
CA MET A 107 -8.57 -1.72 -24.08
C MET A 107 -8.04 -0.92 -25.28
N GLN A 108 -8.43 -1.28 -26.50
CA GLN A 108 -8.00 -0.59 -27.72
C GLN A 108 -8.79 0.70 -28.01
N GLN A 109 -9.95 0.89 -27.36
CA GLN A 109 -10.77 2.10 -27.54
C GLN A 109 -10.27 3.33 -26.74
N ASN A 110 -9.40 3.13 -25.75
CA ASN A 110 -8.90 4.20 -24.89
C ASN A 110 -7.43 4.51 -25.21
N GLN A 111 -7.16 5.68 -25.78
CA GLN A 111 -5.82 6.12 -26.19
C GLN A 111 -4.78 6.02 -25.07
N MET A 112 -5.13 6.41 -23.84
CA MET A 112 -4.22 6.31 -22.69
C MET A 112 -3.82 4.85 -22.41
N VAL A 113 -4.76 3.91 -22.58
CA VAL A 113 -4.49 2.47 -22.37
C VAL A 113 -3.60 1.92 -23.49
N VAL A 114 -3.83 2.35 -24.74
CA VAL A 114 -3.00 1.96 -25.89
C VAL A 114 -1.56 2.45 -25.73
N GLU A 115 -1.37 3.71 -25.34
CA GLU A 115 -0.03 4.27 -25.05
C GLU A 115 0.65 3.54 -23.89
N GLY A 116 -0.12 3.17 -22.86
CA GLY A 116 0.36 2.36 -21.75
C GLY A 116 0.82 0.96 -22.16
N LEU A 117 0.05 0.27 -23.01
CA LEU A 117 0.41 -1.03 -23.55
C LEU A 117 1.68 -0.94 -24.40
N LEU A 118 1.80 0.10 -25.25
CA LEU A 118 3.00 0.34 -26.05
C LEU A 118 4.23 0.57 -25.16
N PHE A 119 4.09 1.33 -24.06
CA PHE A 119 5.17 1.50 -23.09
C PHE A 119 5.61 0.15 -22.50
N LEU A 120 4.66 -0.66 -22.01
CA LEU A 120 4.97 -1.99 -21.44
C LEU A 120 5.60 -2.96 -22.45
N GLU A 121 5.27 -2.81 -23.73
CA GLU A 121 5.76 -3.67 -24.81
C GLU A 121 7.14 -3.25 -25.33
N SER A 122 7.39 -1.94 -25.46
CA SER A 122 8.49 -1.43 -26.28
C SER A 122 9.41 -0.40 -25.61
N ASP A 123 9.08 0.09 -24.42
CA ASP A 123 9.98 1.01 -23.72
C ASP A 123 11.27 0.29 -23.30
N LYS A 124 12.39 0.69 -23.90
CA LYS A 124 13.67 0.00 -23.75
C LYS A 124 14.09 -0.11 -22.29
N GLN A 125 13.98 0.99 -21.54
CA GLN A 125 14.43 1.06 -20.15
C GLN A 125 13.54 0.20 -19.26
N PHE A 126 12.22 0.26 -19.44
CA PHE A 126 11.30 -0.57 -18.68
C PHE A 126 11.46 -2.07 -18.99
N ARG A 127 11.66 -2.43 -20.27
CA ARG A 127 11.92 -3.82 -20.66
C ARG A 127 13.22 -4.36 -20.08
N GLU A 128 14.28 -3.55 -20.08
CA GLU A 128 15.54 -3.87 -19.42
C GLU A 128 15.34 -4.13 -17.92
N PHE A 129 14.62 -3.23 -17.23
CA PHE A 129 14.26 -3.42 -15.83
C PHE A 129 13.51 -4.74 -15.58
N ILE A 130 12.49 -5.05 -16.40
CA ILE A 130 11.72 -6.30 -16.28
C ILE A 130 12.62 -7.52 -16.49
N SER A 131 13.55 -7.47 -17.43
CA SER A 131 14.52 -8.54 -17.66
C SER A 131 15.43 -8.76 -16.44
N ILE A 132 15.94 -7.69 -15.83
CA ILE A 132 16.79 -7.72 -14.63
C ILE A 132 16.07 -8.39 -13.46
N ILE A 133 14.84 -7.95 -13.15
CA ILE A 133 14.09 -8.54 -12.02
C ILE A 133 13.66 -9.99 -12.32
N THR A 134 13.49 -10.35 -13.60
CA THR A 134 13.24 -11.75 -14.01
C THR A 134 14.45 -12.62 -13.75
N GLU A 135 15.65 -12.18 -14.15
CA GLU A 135 16.90 -12.90 -13.90
C GLU A 135 17.19 -12.99 -12.40
N PHE A 136 16.96 -11.91 -11.66
CA PHE A 136 17.07 -11.91 -10.21
C PHE A 136 16.12 -12.93 -9.56
N ALA A 137 14.86 -12.99 -10.02
CA ALA A 137 13.86 -13.91 -9.48
C ALA A 137 14.21 -15.38 -9.75
N LYS A 138 14.78 -15.69 -10.93
CA LYS A 138 15.16 -17.04 -11.35
C LYS A 138 16.47 -17.52 -10.69
N TYR A 139 17.49 -16.65 -10.64
CA TYR A 139 18.86 -17.06 -10.32
C TYR A 139 19.58 -16.12 -9.32
N GLY A 140 19.19 -14.85 -9.25
CA GLY A 140 19.94 -13.82 -8.51
C GLY A 140 19.86 -13.85 -6.99
N ARG A 141 18.85 -14.50 -6.40
CA ARG A 141 18.60 -14.41 -4.94
C ARG A 141 19.78 -14.88 -4.08
N TYR A 142 20.53 -15.87 -4.57
CA TYR A 142 21.69 -16.43 -3.87
C TYR A 142 23.00 -16.20 -4.62
N TYR A 143 23.03 -15.28 -5.58
CA TYR A 143 24.19 -15.05 -6.46
C TYR A 143 25.54 -14.98 -5.72
N TYR A 144 25.64 -14.17 -4.66
CA TYR A 144 26.88 -14.06 -3.88
C TYR A 144 27.20 -15.32 -3.08
N VAL A 145 26.20 -16.04 -2.56
CA VAL A 145 26.40 -17.32 -1.86
C VAL A 145 26.93 -18.36 -2.83
N ASP A 146 26.29 -18.47 -4.00
CA ASP A 146 26.67 -19.38 -5.08
C ASP A 146 28.08 -19.08 -5.62
N THR A 147 28.44 -17.78 -5.68
CA THR A 147 29.79 -17.32 -6.05
C THR A 147 30.83 -17.81 -5.04
N VAL A 148 30.53 -17.72 -3.74
CA VAL A 148 31.42 -18.20 -2.67
C VAL A 148 31.65 -19.71 -2.77
N VAL A 149 30.60 -20.48 -3.07
CA VAL A 149 30.70 -21.94 -3.18
C VAL A 149 31.18 -22.44 -4.54
N LYS A 150 31.57 -21.54 -5.46
CA LYS A 150 32.02 -21.83 -6.83
C LYS A 150 31.05 -22.73 -7.61
N ALA A 151 29.75 -22.55 -7.40
CA ALA A 151 28.78 -23.14 -8.31
C ALA A 151 28.98 -22.48 -9.69
N ASP A 152 29.00 -23.28 -10.76
CA ASP A 152 29.10 -22.78 -12.12
C ASP A 152 27.86 -21.91 -12.39
N HIS A 153 28.05 -20.60 -12.42
CA HIS A 153 26.97 -19.64 -12.62
C HIS A 153 26.62 -19.58 -14.09
N GLN A 154 25.41 -20.04 -14.43
CA GLN A 154 24.87 -19.90 -15.79
C GLN A 154 24.20 -18.52 -16.02
N GLY A 155 24.12 -17.67 -15.00
CA GLY A 155 23.46 -16.35 -15.06
C GLY A 155 24.43 -15.17 -15.01
N VAL A 156 23.99 -14.03 -15.55
CA VAL A 156 24.70 -12.75 -15.43
C VAL A 156 24.44 -12.17 -14.04
N ASN A 157 25.37 -11.36 -13.51
CA ASN A 157 25.17 -10.67 -12.23
C ASN A 157 24.00 -9.67 -12.35
N PRO A 158 22.84 -9.92 -11.70
CA PRO A 158 21.70 -9.02 -11.81
C PRO A 158 21.92 -7.70 -11.05
N PHE A 159 22.91 -7.64 -10.15
CA PHE A 159 23.28 -6.41 -9.45
C PHE A 159 24.01 -5.45 -10.40
N GLU A 160 25.00 -5.94 -11.14
CA GLU A 160 25.72 -5.16 -12.16
C GLU A 160 24.75 -4.67 -13.25
N LYS A 161 23.87 -5.54 -13.75
CA LYS A 161 22.86 -5.10 -14.73
C LYS A 161 21.92 -4.03 -14.19
N PHE A 162 21.61 -4.08 -12.89
CA PHE A 162 20.78 -3.04 -12.28
C PHE A 162 21.54 -1.72 -12.13
N GLU A 163 22.85 -1.77 -11.87
CA GLU A 163 23.72 -0.59 -11.92
C GLU A 163 23.75 -0.01 -13.34
N ASP A 164 23.99 -0.82 -14.37
CA ASP A 164 23.95 -0.40 -15.78
C ASP A 164 22.59 0.24 -16.16
N PHE A 165 21.49 -0.32 -15.64
CA PHE A 165 20.15 0.24 -15.81
C PHE A 165 20.02 1.63 -15.20
N LEU A 166 20.54 1.85 -13.98
CA LEU A 166 20.57 3.19 -13.36
C LEU A 166 21.44 4.15 -14.18
N ASP A 167 22.60 3.67 -14.64
CA ASP A 167 23.55 4.44 -15.43
C ASP A 167 22.97 4.90 -16.77
N SER A 168 22.05 4.11 -17.34
CA SER A 168 21.35 4.47 -18.58
C SER A 168 20.53 5.77 -18.49
N PHE A 169 20.30 6.30 -17.28
CA PHE A 169 19.57 7.55 -17.04
C PHE A 169 20.47 8.78 -16.86
N TYR A 170 21.80 8.60 -16.83
CA TYR A 170 22.75 9.70 -16.84
C TYR A 170 22.60 10.55 -18.10
N ASN A 171 22.83 11.84 -17.94
CA ASN A 171 22.90 12.77 -19.06
C ASN A 171 24.07 13.72 -18.80
N GLU A 172 25.13 13.58 -19.60
CA GLU A 172 26.39 14.33 -19.49
C GLU A 172 26.25 15.84 -19.75
N SER A 173 25.04 16.32 -20.11
CA SER A 173 24.85 17.66 -20.65
C SER A 173 24.82 18.81 -19.64
N GLU A 174 24.99 18.57 -18.33
CA GLU A 174 24.91 19.62 -17.30
C GLU A 174 26.06 19.56 -16.30
N GLN A 175 26.56 20.72 -15.87
CA GLN A 175 27.53 20.83 -14.78
C GLN A 175 26.84 20.45 -13.45
N ARG A 176 26.81 19.16 -13.14
CA ARG A 176 26.33 18.61 -11.87
C ARG A 176 27.47 17.93 -11.12
N THR A 177 27.33 17.81 -9.80
CA THR A 177 28.20 16.93 -9.03
C THR A 177 27.79 15.47 -9.22
N TYR A 178 28.73 14.53 -9.05
CA TYR A 178 28.44 13.09 -9.12
C TYR A 178 27.21 12.68 -8.29
N LEU A 179 27.07 13.22 -7.07
CA LEU A 179 25.93 12.90 -6.21
C LEU A 179 24.59 13.39 -6.77
N GLU A 180 24.56 14.58 -7.39
CA GLU A 180 23.36 15.12 -8.02
C GLU A 180 22.99 14.34 -9.29
N GLU A 181 23.99 13.85 -10.01
CA GLU A 181 23.78 12.97 -11.16
C GLU A 181 23.19 11.62 -10.73
N ASP A 182 23.76 10.98 -9.69
CA ASP A 182 23.23 9.74 -9.11
C ASP A 182 21.78 9.91 -8.65
N GLU A 183 21.49 11.00 -7.90
CA GLU A 183 20.14 11.29 -7.41
C GLU A 183 19.15 11.48 -8.58
N LEU A 184 19.57 12.14 -9.66
CA LEU A 184 18.75 12.32 -10.85
C LEU A 184 18.51 11.00 -11.59
N ALA A 185 19.56 10.19 -11.79
CA ALA A 185 19.48 8.90 -12.44
C ALA A 185 18.52 7.97 -11.68
N ILE A 186 18.68 7.88 -10.36
CA ILE A 186 17.78 7.14 -9.46
C ILE A 186 16.34 7.65 -9.57
N THR A 187 16.14 8.98 -9.57
CA THR A 187 14.79 9.56 -9.67
C THR A 187 14.12 9.20 -10.99
N LYS A 188 14.84 9.25 -12.10
CA LYS A 188 14.32 8.85 -13.42
C LYS A 188 14.04 7.35 -13.50
N ALA A 189 14.93 6.52 -12.95
CA ALA A 189 14.73 5.08 -12.86
C ALA A 189 13.46 4.73 -12.05
N ILE A 190 13.26 5.39 -10.90
CA ILE A 190 12.02 5.28 -10.12
C ILE A 190 10.82 5.67 -10.97
N GLY A 191 10.89 6.79 -11.70
CA GLY A 191 9.82 7.23 -12.58
C GLY A 191 9.46 6.22 -13.68
N CYS A 192 10.47 5.57 -14.28
CA CYS A 192 10.28 4.49 -15.25
C CYS A 192 9.53 3.29 -14.62
N ILE A 193 9.99 2.85 -13.44
CA ILE A 193 9.38 1.71 -12.72
C ILE A 193 7.96 2.04 -12.26
N GLU A 194 7.73 3.24 -11.74
CA GLU A 194 6.41 3.72 -11.32
C GLU A 194 5.43 3.80 -12.48
N LYS A 195 5.88 4.28 -13.64
CA LYS A 195 5.06 4.31 -14.86
C LYS A 195 4.64 2.88 -15.23
N GLY A 196 5.57 1.93 -15.24
CA GLY A 196 5.26 0.53 -15.48
C GLY A 196 4.26 -0.05 -14.48
N ALA A 197 4.40 0.25 -13.19
CA ALA A 197 3.43 -0.17 -12.16
C ALA A 197 2.05 0.46 -12.37
N ALA A 198 1.98 1.73 -12.79
CA ALA A 198 0.74 2.42 -13.13
C ALA A 198 0.06 1.81 -14.37
N GLU A 199 0.83 1.52 -15.43
CA GLU A 199 0.31 0.84 -16.62
C GLU A 199 -0.21 -0.57 -16.30
N ILE A 200 0.48 -1.33 -15.44
CA ILE A 200 0.00 -2.63 -14.95
C ILE A 200 -1.28 -2.49 -14.12
N ALA A 201 -1.41 -1.43 -13.31
CA ALA A 201 -2.63 -1.17 -12.55
C ALA A 201 -3.86 -0.93 -13.45
N ARG A 202 -3.68 -0.39 -14.67
CA ARG A 202 -4.77 -0.15 -15.63
C ARG A 202 -5.41 -1.45 -16.14
N PHE A 203 -4.75 -2.60 -16.04
CA PHE A 203 -5.37 -3.89 -16.40
C PHE A 203 -6.56 -4.22 -15.51
N PHE A 204 -6.55 -3.82 -14.24
CA PHE A 204 -7.68 -4.01 -13.33
C PHE A 204 -8.92 -3.24 -13.79
N THR A 205 -8.76 -2.04 -14.35
CA THR A 205 -9.91 -1.20 -14.73
C THR A 205 -10.39 -1.42 -16.16
N HIS A 206 -9.48 -1.75 -17.08
CA HIS A 206 -9.80 -1.82 -18.52
C HIS A 206 -9.72 -3.24 -19.11
N GLY A 207 -8.97 -4.16 -18.49
CA GLY A 207 -8.73 -5.51 -19.03
C GLY A 207 -9.53 -6.65 -18.41
N LEU A 208 -10.18 -6.41 -17.26
CA LEU A 208 -10.83 -7.44 -16.43
C LEU A 208 -12.31 -7.14 -16.11
N GLY A 209 -12.92 -6.18 -16.83
CA GLY A 209 -14.32 -5.77 -16.63
C GLY A 209 -14.61 -5.24 -15.22
N GLU A 210 -15.85 -5.44 -14.74
CA GLU A 210 -16.27 -4.99 -13.40
C GLU A 210 -15.53 -5.70 -12.26
N MET A 211 -15.05 -6.92 -12.49
CA MET A 211 -14.35 -7.70 -11.46
C MET A 211 -13.04 -7.05 -11.02
N GLY A 212 -12.26 -6.49 -11.93
CA GLY A 212 -11.02 -5.82 -11.54
C GLY A 212 -11.27 -4.50 -10.80
N LYS A 213 -12.42 -3.85 -11.02
CA LYS A 213 -12.80 -2.60 -10.34
C LYS A 213 -13.15 -2.80 -8.86
N THR A 214 -13.49 -4.01 -8.42
CA THR A 214 -13.80 -4.29 -7.01
C THR A 214 -12.58 -4.09 -6.09
N PHE A 215 -11.37 -4.17 -6.65
CA PHE A 215 -10.09 -4.00 -5.95
C PHE A 215 -9.53 -2.57 -6.07
N TYR A 216 -10.31 -1.60 -6.55
CA TYR A 216 -9.85 -0.25 -6.84
C TYR A 216 -9.11 0.42 -5.69
N SER A 217 -9.58 0.24 -4.44
CA SER A 217 -8.95 0.84 -3.26
C SER A 217 -7.49 0.43 -3.07
N ASP A 218 -7.12 -0.76 -3.53
CA ASP A 218 -5.81 -1.37 -3.28
C ASP A 218 -4.73 -0.85 -4.26
N PHE A 219 -5.14 -0.32 -5.42
CA PHE A 219 -4.23 0.16 -6.47
C PHE A 219 -4.46 1.61 -6.92
N ALA A 220 -5.47 2.30 -6.38
CA ALA A 220 -5.83 3.66 -6.77
C ALA A 220 -4.65 4.65 -6.68
N GLY A 221 -3.74 4.47 -5.71
CA GLY A 221 -2.56 5.32 -5.57
C GLY A 221 -1.62 5.31 -6.78
N TYR A 222 -1.50 4.16 -7.45
CA TYR A 222 -0.71 3.99 -8.66
C TYR A 222 -1.48 4.41 -9.90
N LEU A 223 -2.77 4.07 -9.99
CA LEU A 223 -3.61 4.45 -11.13
C LEU A 223 -3.75 5.97 -11.29
N LEU A 224 -3.78 6.71 -10.18
CA LEU A 224 -3.92 8.17 -10.16
C LEU A 224 -2.58 8.91 -10.23
N LEU A 225 -1.48 8.18 -10.40
CA LEU A 225 -0.16 8.79 -10.54
C LEU A 225 -0.09 9.52 -11.89
N LYS A 226 0.22 10.81 -11.83
CA LYS A 226 0.40 11.64 -13.02
C LYS A 226 1.85 11.58 -13.47
N ASP A 227 2.08 11.74 -14.77
CA ASP A 227 3.42 11.79 -15.35
C ASP A 227 4.32 12.85 -14.68
N GLU A 228 3.77 14.01 -14.36
CA GLU A 228 4.46 15.10 -13.66
C GLU A 228 4.92 14.72 -12.22
N ASN A 229 4.39 13.63 -11.66
CA ASN A 229 4.68 13.16 -10.31
C ASN A 229 5.54 11.88 -10.28
N LEU A 230 5.88 11.31 -11.44
CA LEU A 230 6.78 10.16 -11.54
C LEU A 230 8.16 10.49 -10.95
N GLY A 231 8.75 9.55 -10.23
CA GLY A 231 10.02 9.69 -9.53
C GLY A 231 9.92 10.41 -8.18
N LYS A 232 8.86 11.21 -7.96
CA LYS A 232 8.74 12.04 -6.75
C LYS A 232 8.33 11.24 -5.52
N MET A 233 7.65 10.10 -5.67
CA MET A 233 7.18 9.26 -4.56
C MET A 233 6.26 10.00 -3.55
N GLU A 234 5.54 11.05 -3.97
CA GLU A 234 4.68 11.86 -3.06
C GLU A 234 3.56 11.04 -2.39
N TYR A 235 3.08 9.98 -3.05
CA TYR A 235 2.10 9.03 -2.48
C TYR A 235 2.70 8.14 -1.37
N ALA A 236 4.03 8.11 -1.26
CA ALA A 236 4.74 7.35 -0.24
C ALA A 236 5.02 8.18 1.02
N GLU A 237 4.93 9.50 0.94
CA GLU A 237 5.01 10.36 2.11
C GLU A 237 3.81 10.12 3.02
N LYS A 238 4.09 9.88 4.30
CA LYS A 238 3.03 9.81 5.31
C LYS A 238 2.44 11.22 5.42
N LYS A 239 1.33 11.48 4.72
CA LYS A 239 0.55 12.71 4.94
C LYS A 239 0.17 12.74 6.40
N VAL A 240 0.89 13.53 7.20
CA VAL A 240 0.54 13.80 8.59
C VAL A 240 -0.86 14.37 8.56
N SER A 241 -1.85 13.57 8.94
CA SER A 241 -3.22 14.06 9.01
C SER A 241 -3.19 15.29 9.93
N ILE A 242 -3.90 16.37 9.59
CA ILE A 242 -4.02 17.52 10.50
C ILE A 242 -4.54 17.06 11.88
N SER A 243 -5.29 15.96 11.92
CA SER A 243 -5.71 15.33 13.18
C SER A 243 -4.57 14.75 14.03
N GLU A 244 -3.42 14.48 13.43
CA GLU A 244 -2.23 14.01 14.12
C GLU A 244 -1.57 15.10 14.96
N THR A 245 -1.75 16.39 14.60
CA THR A 245 -1.20 17.54 15.34
C THR A 245 -2.11 18.04 16.47
N TYR A 246 -3.33 17.51 16.59
CA TYR A 246 -4.27 17.93 17.64
C TYR A 246 -3.75 17.58 19.04
N GLN A 247 -3.87 18.56 19.94
CA GLN A 247 -3.53 18.42 21.36
C GLN A 247 -4.81 18.26 22.20
N PRO A 248 -4.79 17.47 23.28
CA PRO A 248 -5.95 17.35 24.16
C PRO A 248 -6.24 18.68 24.85
N LEU A 249 -7.52 18.97 25.11
CA LEU A 249 -7.87 20.18 25.88
C LEU A 249 -7.47 19.99 27.34
N ASP A 250 -6.68 20.91 27.86
CA ASP A 250 -6.32 20.93 29.27
C ASP A 250 -7.48 21.45 30.13
N SER A 251 -7.65 20.87 31.31
CA SER A 251 -8.62 21.29 32.34
C SER A 251 -8.62 22.79 32.66
N ARG A 252 -7.47 23.47 32.48
CA ARG A 252 -7.30 24.91 32.71
C ARG A 252 -7.76 25.78 31.54
N SER A 253 -8.03 25.18 30.38
CA SER A 253 -8.43 25.95 29.19
C SER A 253 -9.89 26.40 29.28
N ALA A 254 -10.17 27.62 28.82
CA ALA A 254 -11.55 28.14 28.75
C ALA A 254 -12.47 27.24 27.91
N ARG A 255 -11.93 26.62 26.85
CA ARG A 255 -12.66 25.66 26.01
C ARG A 255 -13.07 24.41 26.77
N PHE A 256 -12.20 23.86 27.62
CA PHE A 256 -12.53 22.71 28.47
C PHE A 256 -13.67 23.06 29.42
N LEU A 257 -13.61 24.22 30.07
CA LEU A 257 -14.65 24.69 30.98
C LEU A 257 -15.98 24.90 30.26
N ALA A 258 -15.96 25.52 29.07
CA ALA A 258 -17.15 25.72 28.25
C ALA A 258 -17.81 24.38 27.87
N VAL A 259 -17.02 23.38 27.46
CA VAL A 259 -17.54 22.03 27.21
C VAL A 259 -18.18 21.46 28.47
N LYS A 260 -17.51 21.53 29.63
CA LYS A 260 -18.02 20.97 30.88
C LYS A 260 -19.34 21.60 31.33
N LEU A 261 -19.53 22.90 31.09
CA LEU A 261 -20.76 23.63 31.45
C LEU A 261 -21.93 23.34 30.51
N THR A 262 -21.65 23.05 29.24
CA THR A 262 -22.69 22.90 28.19
C THR A 262 -23.03 21.44 27.87
N SER A 263 -22.42 20.49 28.57
CA SER A 263 -22.48 19.06 28.23
C SER A 263 -23.20 18.23 29.29
N LYS A 264 -23.82 17.14 28.82
CA LYS A 264 -24.20 16.04 29.70
C LYS A 264 -22.98 15.17 29.95
N SER A 265 -22.85 14.60 31.14
CA SER A 265 -21.68 13.78 31.47
C SER A 265 -22.00 12.61 32.38
N ASN A 266 -21.24 11.52 32.23
CA ASN A 266 -21.28 10.36 33.12
C ASN A 266 -19.85 10.03 33.60
N SER A 267 -19.71 9.66 34.87
CA SER A 267 -18.43 9.23 35.43
C SER A 267 -18.35 7.72 35.45
N LEU A 268 -17.28 7.18 34.88
CA LEU A 268 -17.01 5.74 34.84
C LEU A 268 -15.84 5.45 35.78
N VAL A 269 -15.96 4.39 36.58
CA VAL A 269 -14.96 3.96 37.55
C VAL A 269 -14.53 2.53 37.26
N GLU A 270 -13.26 2.23 37.50
CA GLU A 270 -12.63 0.92 37.23
C GLU A 270 -13.41 -0.26 37.83
N GLU A 271 -13.95 -0.09 39.03
CA GLU A 271 -14.71 -1.11 39.76
C GLU A 271 -15.94 -1.63 39.00
N ASN A 272 -16.52 -0.81 38.10
CA ASN A 272 -17.71 -1.16 37.34
C ASN A 272 -17.41 -1.88 36.01
N TYR A 273 -16.12 -2.02 35.65
CA TYR A 273 -15.70 -2.52 34.34
C TYR A 273 -14.55 -3.54 34.49
N PRO A 274 -14.82 -4.85 34.34
CA PRO A 274 -13.80 -5.90 34.52
C PRO A 274 -12.55 -5.73 33.64
N SER A 275 -12.70 -5.15 32.45
CA SER A 275 -11.62 -4.94 31.48
C SER A 275 -11.24 -3.47 31.38
N TRP A 276 -10.81 -2.86 32.49
CA TRP A 276 -10.49 -1.43 32.54
C TRP A 276 -9.21 -1.07 31.77
N PRO A 277 -9.29 -0.28 30.68
CA PRO A 277 -8.17 -0.06 29.77
C PRO A 277 -7.27 1.12 30.17
N PHE A 278 -7.58 1.82 31.27
CA PHE A 278 -6.85 3.02 31.71
C PHE A 278 -5.97 2.77 32.92
N LYS A 279 -4.89 3.55 33.05
CA LYS A 279 -4.01 3.60 34.23
C LYS A 279 -4.59 4.47 35.36
N VAL A 280 -5.68 5.19 35.10
CA VAL A 280 -6.40 6.01 36.08
C VAL A 280 -7.67 5.30 36.53
N LYS A 281 -8.05 5.43 37.79
CA LYS A 281 -9.22 4.73 38.36
C LYS A 281 -10.58 5.22 37.84
N LYS A 282 -10.60 6.40 37.22
CA LYS A 282 -11.83 7.10 36.81
C LYS A 282 -11.61 7.85 35.52
N VAL A 283 -12.59 7.77 34.61
CA VAL A 283 -12.71 8.63 33.43
C VAL A 283 -14.10 9.23 33.37
N LYS A 284 -14.27 10.33 32.64
CA LYS A 284 -15.57 10.97 32.52
C LYS A 284 -15.95 11.16 31.06
N VAL A 285 -17.08 10.61 30.64
CA VAL A 285 -17.58 10.76 29.28
C VAL A 285 -18.55 11.94 29.19
N TYR A 286 -18.59 12.56 28.02
CA TYR A 286 -19.32 13.78 27.76
C TYR A 286 -20.09 13.69 26.44
N PHE A 287 -21.29 14.26 26.42
CA PHE A 287 -22.12 14.43 25.24
C PHE A 287 -22.43 15.92 25.03
N VAL A 288 -22.09 16.43 23.84
CA VAL A 288 -22.16 17.87 23.52
C VAL A 288 -22.85 18.10 22.18
N GLY A 289 -23.78 19.06 22.13
CA GLY A 289 -24.35 19.54 20.87
C GLY A 289 -25.04 18.48 20.00
N GLY A 290 -25.63 17.44 20.60
CA GLY A 290 -26.46 16.45 19.90
C GLY A 290 -25.70 15.31 19.20
N ILE A 291 -24.42 15.50 18.84
CA ILE A 291 -23.68 14.56 17.98
C ILE A 291 -22.20 14.37 18.36
N ASN A 292 -21.69 15.08 19.37
CA ASN A 292 -20.27 15.02 19.74
C ASN A 292 -20.04 14.30 21.07
N TYR A 293 -19.01 13.46 21.09
CA TYR A 293 -18.69 12.59 22.23
C TYR A 293 -17.22 12.75 22.64
N LEU A 294 -17.00 13.18 23.88
CA LEU A 294 -15.68 13.46 24.44
C LEU A 294 -15.45 12.61 25.69
N VAL A 295 -14.19 12.40 26.05
CA VAL A 295 -13.79 11.75 27.29
C VAL A 295 -12.70 12.54 27.98
N GLU A 296 -12.86 12.78 29.27
CA GLU A 296 -11.83 13.30 30.15
C GLU A 296 -11.08 12.13 30.80
N ILE A 297 -9.77 12.13 30.57
CA ILE A 297 -8.81 11.18 31.12
C ILE A 297 -7.70 12.03 31.75
N ASP A 298 -7.53 11.91 33.07
CA ASP A 298 -6.51 12.65 33.82
C ASP A 298 -6.47 14.16 33.51
N ARG A 299 -7.62 14.84 33.69
CA ARG A 299 -7.78 16.30 33.46
C ARG A 299 -7.52 16.77 32.03
N LYS A 300 -7.42 15.85 31.07
CA LYS A 300 -7.27 16.14 29.65
C LYS A 300 -8.47 15.59 28.89
N MET A 301 -8.98 16.36 27.93
CA MET A 301 -10.13 15.96 27.13
C MET A 301 -9.71 15.48 25.74
N PHE A 302 -10.25 14.32 25.37
CA PHE A 302 -10.02 13.63 24.11
C PHE A 302 -11.36 13.36 23.40
N ALA A 303 -11.31 13.11 22.10
CA ALA A 303 -12.47 12.68 21.34
C ALA A 303 -12.69 11.16 21.43
N LEU A 304 -13.97 10.76 21.42
CA LEU A 304 -14.36 9.36 21.26
C LEU A 304 -14.58 8.97 19.79
N THR A 305 -14.75 9.95 18.90
CA THR A 305 -14.92 9.73 17.45
C THR A 305 -14.03 10.66 16.62
N GLY A 306 -13.69 10.26 15.39
CA GLY A 306 -12.93 11.11 14.47
C GLY A 306 -13.62 12.44 14.15
N ARG A 307 -14.95 12.42 13.99
CA ARG A 307 -15.77 13.63 13.77
C ARG A 307 -15.67 14.61 14.94
N THR A 308 -15.80 14.12 16.17
CA THR A 308 -15.64 14.97 17.36
C THR A 308 -14.23 15.52 17.47
N GLY A 309 -13.21 14.70 17.16
CA GLY A 309 -11.82 15.16 17.13
C GLY A 309 -11.60 16.30 16.14
N HIS A 310 -12.21 16.21 14.95
CA HIS A 310 -12.17 17.29 13.95
C HIS A 310 -12.89 18.57 14.40
N ASN A 311 -14.08 18.44 15.01
CA ASN A 311 -14.88 19.58 15.44
C ASN A 311 -14.24 20.36 16.58
N TYR A 312 -13.66 19.65 17.56
CA TYR A 312 -13.05 20.26 18.74
C TYR A 312 -11.53 20.45 18.62
N LYS A 313 -10.93 20.01 17.50
CA LYS A 313 -9.47 20.02 17.26
C LYS A 313 -8.70 19.33 18.39
N VAL A 314 -9.22 18.17 18.84
CA VAL A 314 -8.63 17.32 19.88
C VAL A 314 -8.34 15.92 19.33
N PRO A 315 -7.31 15.23 19.84
CA PRO A 315 -7.00 13.88 19.42
C PRO A 315 -8.03 12.88 19.95
N VAL A 316 -8.12 11.72 19.31
CA VAL A 316 -8.87 10.57 19.85
C VAL A 316 -8.23 10.05 21.13
N TYR A 317 -9.02 9.47 22.02
CA TYR A 317 -8.57 8.99 23.34
C TYR A 317 -7.45 7.94 23.27
N LEU A 318 -7.32 7.25 22.13
CA LEU A 318 -6.22 6.31 21.84
C LEU A 318 -4.83 6.95 21.94
N LYS A 319 -4.74 8.28 21.86
CA LYS A 319 -3.48 9.03 22.06
C LYS A 319 -3.19 9.38 23.52
N SER A 320 -4.02 8.98 24.48
CA SER A 320 -3.77 9.24 25.90
C SER A 320 -2.60 8.39 26.41
N ASP A 321 -1.64 9.02 27.10
CA ASP A 321 -0.53 8.35 27.81
C ASP A 321 -1.02 7.48 28.99
N LYS A 322 -2.28 7.68 29.40
CA LYS A 322 -2.95 6.92 30.45
C LYS A 322 -3.66 5.68 29.93
N LEU A 323 -3.65 5.40 28.63
CA LEU A 323 -4.14 4.14 28.09
C LEU A 323 -3.11 3.03 28.35
N LYS A 324 -3.57 1.84 28.75
CA LYS A 324 -2.72 0.64 28.84
C LYS A 324 -2.34 0.18 27.42
N PRO A 325 -1.16 -0.44 27.21
CA PRO A 325 -0.82 -1.03 25.90
C PRO A 325 -1.92 -2.00 25.42
N LYS A 326 -2.36 -1.85 24.17
CA LYS A 326 -3.49 -2.60 23.58
C LYS A 326 -4.83 -2.46 24.33
N GLY A 327 -4.97 -1.46 25.19
CA GLY A 327 -6.23 -1.14 25.86
C GLY A 327 -7.22 -0.52 24.87
N TYR A 328 -8.36 -1.18 24.65
CA TYR A 328 -9.47 -0.63 23.87
C TYR A 328 -10.68 -0.43 24.78
N ALA A 329 -11.36 0.70 24.62
CA ALA A 329 -12.43 1.13 25.51
C ALA A 329 -13.73 1.36 24.73
N ASN A 330 -14.22 0.34 24.03
CA ASN A 330 -15.40 0.45 23.15
C ASN A 330 -16.65 0.92 23.94
N PHE A 331 -16.76 0.53 25.21
CA PHE A 331 -17.84 0.93 26.10
C PHE A 331 -17.96 2.45 26.31
N LEU A 332 -16.88 3.24 26.12
CA LEU A 332 -16.94 4.68 26.35
C LEU A 332 -17.91 5.39 25.43
N LEU A 333 -17.95 4.98 24.16
CA LEU A 333 -18.84 5.57 23.19
C LEU A 333 -20.30 5.21 23.52
N GLU A 334 -20.55 3.95 23.86
CA GLU A 334 -21.87 3.47 24.30
C GLU A 334 -22.35 4.24 25.54
N GLU A 335 -21.50 4.42 26.55
CA GLU A 335 -21.82 5.20 27.75
C GLU A 335 -22.07 6.67 27.44
N ALA A 336 -21.32 7.26 26.51
CA ALA A 336 -21.54 8.63 26.07
C ALA A 336 -22.84 8.77 25.26
N GLN A 337 -23.20 7.77 24.46
CA GLN A 337 -24.45 7.73 23.68
C GLN A 337 -25.69 7.61 24.58
N LYS A 338 -25.61 6.89 25.70
CA LYS A 338 -26.71 6.81 26.69
C LYS A 338 -27.11 8.18 27.26
N LEU A 339 -26.21 9.18 27.22
CA LEU A 339 -26.51 10.56 27.63
C LEU A 339 -27.44 11.30 26.64
N ASN A 340 -27.57 10.78 25.41
CA ASN A 340 -28.51 11.25 24.42
C ASN A 340 -29.89 10.58 24.65
N LYS A 341 -30.87 11.36 25.13
CA LYS A 341 -32.23 10.86 25.43
C LYS A 341 -32.97 10.30 24.21
N ASN A 342 -32.49 10.55 22.99
CA ASN A 342 -33.10 10.09 21.73
C ASN A 342 -32.50 8.78 21.19
N HIS A 343 -31.49 8.17 21.83
CA HIS A 343 -30.79 7.00 21.28
C HIS A 343 -31.50 5.64 21.50
N LYS A 344 -32.72 5.63 22.06
CA LYS A 344 -33.49 4.40 22.33
C LYS A 344 -34.49 3.98 21.22
N ASN A 345 -34.59 4.71 20.11
CA ASN A 345 -35.55 4.42 19.03
C ASN A 345 -34.91 4.42 17.62
N GLN A 346 -33.77 3.76 17.43
CA GLN A 346 -33.28 3.35 16.10
C GLN A 346 -32.70 1.95 16.15
#